data_AF-A0A7S2KT21-F1
#
_entry.id   AF-A0A7S2KT21-F1
#
_cell.length_a   1.000
_cell.length_b   1.000
_cell.length_c   1.000
_cell.angle_alpha   90.00
_cell.angle_beta   90.00
_cell.angle_gamma   90.00
#
_symmetry.space_group_name_H-M   'P 1'
#
loop_
_entity.id
_entity.type
_entity.pdbx_description
1 polymer ?
#
loop_
_entity_poly.entity_id
_entity_poly.type
_entity_poly.pdbx_seq_one_letter_code
_entity_poly.pdbx_strand_id
1 'polypeptide(L)'
;MEAADSARALEGYGAAAEAARLALQEWAPLEQRQDEARMALQLALRGGEPHALELALAEAGEAGLTGDFQDELVAEAREALEAARARHRADEEAAARLRQAMAAGEIDKLRAAMECCRERQLPIREAQHM
;
A
#
# COMPACT_ATOMS: atom_id res chain seq x y z
N MET A 1 -60.54 -19.29 -6.33
CA MET A 1 -59.17 -19.84 -6.36
C MET A 1 -58.12 -18.76 -6.67
N GLU A 2 -58.45 -17.45 -6.62
CA GLU A 2 -57.53 -16.39 -7.05
C GLU A 2 -56.84 -15.62 -5.89
N ALA A 3 -57.43 -15.63 -4.69
CA ALA A 3 -56.88 -14.90 -3.54
C ALA A 3 -55.67 -15.58 -2.88
N ALA A 4 -55.60 -16.92 -2.90
CA ALA A 4 -54.50 -17.68 -2.31
C ALA A 4 -53.21 -17.57 -3.14
N ASP A 5 -53.33 -17.53 -4.47
CA ASP A 5 -52.19 -17.34 -5.37
C ASP A 5 -51.67 -15.90 -5.33
N SER A 6 -52.56 -14.92 -5.14
CA SER A 6 -52.18 -13.51 -4.94
C SER A 6 -51.47 -13.26 -3.61
N ALA A 7 -51.89 -13.93 -2.53
CA ALA A 7 -51.24 -13.86 -1.23
C ALA A 7 -49.84 -14.50 -1.24
N ARG A 8 -49.68 -15.66 -1.91
CA ARG A 8 -48.37 -16.31 -2.12
C ARG A 8 -47.41 -15.47 -2.95
N ALA A 9 -47.90 -14.77 -3.98
CA ALA A 9 -47.08 -13.86 -4.76
C ALA A 9 -46.58 -12.69 -3.88
N LEU A 10 -47.46 -12.07 -3.08
CA LEU A 10 -47.11 -10.99 -2.16
C LEU A 10 -46.11 -11.42 -1.07
N GLU A 11 -46.25 -12.63 -0.50
CA GLU A 11 -45.28 -13.20 0.42
C GLU A 11 -43.90 -13.44 -0.25
N GLY A 12 -43.89 -13.91 -1.50
CA GLY A 12 -42.67 -14.08 -2.30
C GLY A 12 -41.96 -12.76 -2.62
N TYR A 13 -42.72 -11.70 -2.93
CA TYR A 13 -42.17 -10.35 -3.14
C TYR A 13 -41.63 -9.75 -1.83
N GLY A 14 -42.29 -9.98 -0.70
CA GLY A 14 -41.79 -9.57 0.63
C GLY A 14 -40.46 -10.25 0.97
N ALA A 15 -40.34 -11.56 0.74
CA ALA A 15 -39.12 -12.31 0.98
C ALA A 15 -37.96 -11.88 0.06
N ALA A 16 -38.22 -11.61 -1.22
CA ALA A 16 -37.20 -11.11 -2.16
C ALA A 16 -36.74 -9.68 -1.82
N ALA A 17 -37.65 -8.80 -1.40
CA ALA A 17 -37.33 -7.45 -0.98
C ALA A 17 -36.50 -7.43 0.32
N GLU A 18 -36.81 -8.31 1.28
CA GLU A 18 -36.05 -8.44 2.51
C GLU A 18 -34.66 -9.03 2.27
N ALA A 19 -34.53 -10.02 1.38
CA ALA A 19 -33.24 -10.55 0.93
C ALA A 19 -32.38 -9.49 0.23
N ALA A 20 -32.98 -8.68 -0.66
CA ALA A 20 -32.29 -7.57 -1.31
C ALA A 20 -31.84 -6.49 -0.30
N ARG A 21 -32.68 -6.18 0.71
CA ARG A 21 -32.31 -5.24 1.78
C ARG A 21 -31.13 -5.77 2.61
N LEU A 22 -31.15 -7.05 2.98
CA LEU A 22 -30.06 -7.69 3.72
C LEU A 22 -28.77 -7.70 2.89
N ALA A 23 -28.84 -8.05 1.60
CA ALA A 23 -27.69 -7.99 0.70
C ALA A 23 -27.11 -6.57 0.59
N LEU A 24 -27.95 -5.53 0.50
CA LEU A 24 -27.49 -4.13 0.50
C LEU A 24 -26.84 -3.71 1.83
N GLN A 25 -27.35 -4.20 2.96
CA GLN A 25 -26.77 -3.94 4.28
C GLN A 25 -25.41 -4.62 4.45
N GLU A 26 -25.19 -5.77 3.83
CA GLU A 26 -23.90 -6.47 3.81
C GLU A 26 -22.92 -5.86 2.81
N TRP A 27 -23.43 -5.28 1.72
CA TRP A 27 -22.61 -4.70 0.65
C TRP A 27 -22.06 -3.31 0.98
N ALA A 28 -22.83 -2.44 1.63
CA ALA A 28 -22.37 -1.08 1.96
C ALA A 28 -21.09 -1.03 2.83
N PRO A 29 -20.92 -1.88 3.87
CA PRO A 29 -19.65 -1.96 4.61
C PRO A 29 -18.47 -2.44 3.76
N LEU A 30 -18.70 -3.31 2.77
CA LEU A 30 -17.66 -3.80 1.87
C LEU A 30 -17.17 -2.67 0.95
N GLU A 31 -18.09 -1.91 0.37
CA GLU A 31 -17.77 -0.76 -0.49
C GLU A 31 -16.97 0.30 0.27
N GLN A 32 -17.38 0.60 1.51
CA GLN A 32 -16.63 1.51 2.39
C GLN A 32 -15.21 1.02 2.67
N ARG A 33 -15.01 -0.27 2.98
CA ARG A 33 -13.68 -0.84 3.20
C ARG A 33 -12.80 -0.75 1.96
N GLN A 34 -13.38 -0.92 0.77
CA GLN A 34 -12.66 -0.77 -0.49
C GLN A 34 -12.21 0.68 -0.72
N ASP A 35 -13.07 1.65 -0.45
CA ASP A 35 -12.72 3.06 -0.59
C ASP A 35 -11.65 3.51 0.41
N GLU A 36 -11.72 3.03 1.66
CA GLU A 36 -10.68 3.25 2.67
C GLU A 36 -9.33 2.67 2.23
N ALA A 37 -9.32 1.44 1.69
CA ALA A 37 -8.11 0.81 1.18
C ALA A 37 -7.53 1.54 -0.05
N ARG A 38 -8.37 2.03 -0.97
CA ARG A 38 -7.91 2.90 -2.08
C ARG A 38 -7.27 4.18 -1.58
N MET A 39 -7.88 4.83 -0.58
CA MET A 39 -7.34 6.05 0.01
C MET A 39 -5.98 5.78 0.69
N ALA A 40 -5.86 4.68 1.43
CA ALA A 40 -4.61 4.25 2.04
C ALA A 40 -3.51 4.01 0.99
N LEU A 41 -3.83 3.36 -0.13
CA LEU A 41 -2.90 3.16 -1.26
C LEU A 41 -2.44 4.49 -1.86
N GLN A 42 -3.35 5.42 -2.13
CA GLN A 42 -3.00 6.75 -2.66
C GLN A 42 -2.10 7.55 -1.72
N LEU A 43 -2.34 7.45 -0.40
CA LEU A 43 -1.49 8.08 0.61
C LEU A 43 -0.10 7.44 0.67
N ALA A 44 -0.04 6.11 0.63
CA ALA A 44 1.23 5.37 0.61
C ALA A 44 2.06 5.67 -0.65
N LEU A 45 1.41 5.76 -1.81
CA LEU A 45 2.04 6.18 -3.07
C LEU A 45 2.66 7.57 -2.99
N ARG A 46 1.95 8.53 -2.40
CA ARG A 46 2.47 9.89 -2.17
C ARG A 46 3.65 9.91 -1.21
N GLY A 47 3.62 9.08 -0.17
CA GLY A 47 4.72 8.96 0.79
C GLY A 47 5.96 8.28 0.19
N GLY A 48 5.76 7.32 -0.70
CA GLY A 48 6.85 6.58 -1.36
C GLY A 48 7.67 5.71 -0.41
N GLU A 49 7.21 5.50 0.83
CA GLU A 49 7.86 4.67 1.84
C GLU A 49 7.50 3.20 1.61
N PRO A 50 8.49 2.29 1.50
CA PRO A 50 8.23 0.90 1.15
C PRO A 50 7.33 0.21 2.17
N HIS A 51 7.51 0.48 3.47
CA HIS A 51 6.67 -0.12 4.51
C HIS A 51 5.21 0.34 4.45
N ALA A 52 4.98 1.61 4.14
CA ALA A 52 3.61 2.14 4.00
C ALA A 52 2.90 1.52 2.79
N LEU A 53 3.61 1.33 1.68
CA LEU A 53 3.09 0.66 0.48
C LEU A 53 2.79 -0.82 0.73
N GLU A 54 3.64 -1.53 1.47
CA GLU A 54 3.39 -2.92 1.88
C GLU A 54 2.11 -3.06 2.69
N LEU A 55 1.94 -2.20 3.70
CA LEU A 55 0.75 -2.22 4.55
C LEU A 55 -0.50 -1.90 3.73
N ALA A 56 -0.48 -0.84 2.92
CA ALA A 56 -1.63 -0.44 2.10
C ALA A 56 -2.01 -1.52 1.07
N LEU A 57 -1.03 -2.21 0.48
CA LEU A 57 -1.29 -3.33 -0.44
C LEU A 57 -1.88 -4.55 0.27
N ALA A 58 -1.48 -4.83 1.51
CA ALA A 58 -2.06 -5.90 2.31
C ALA A 58 -3.53 -5.59 2.64
N GLU A 59 -3.82 -4.38 3.11
CA GLU A 59 -5.18 -3.90 3.40
C GLU A 59 -6.07 -3.93 2.14
N ALA A 60 -5.52 -3.55 0.98
CA ALA A 60 -6.21 -3.66 -0.29
C ALA A 60 -6.55 -5.11 -0.67
N GLY A 61 -5.65 -6.05 -0.38
CA GLY A 61 -5.91 -7.49 -0.51
C GLY A 61 -7.06 -7.95 0.40
N GLU A 62 -7.07 -7.53 1.66
CA GLU A 62 -8.13 -7.87 2.62
C GLU A 62 -9.49 -7.23 2.27
N ALA A 63 -9.47 -6.05 1.65
CA ALA A 63 -10.66 -5.36 1.14
C ALA A 63 -11.19 -5.95 -0.18
N GLY A 64 -10.48 -6.91 -0.78
CA GLY A 64 -10.86 -7.52 -2.05
C GLY A 64 -10.59 -6.64 -3.28
N LEU A 65 -9.67 -5.67 -3.19
CA LEU A 65 -9.18 -4.88 -4.33
C LEU A 65 -8.21 -5.67 -5.23
N THR A 66 -8.12 -7.00 -5.05
CA THR A 66 -7.29 -7.89 -5.86
C THR A 66 -8.20 -8.82 -6.67
N GLY A 67 -8.36 -8.58 -7.97
CA GLY A 67 -9.23 -9.37 -8.86
C GLY A 67 -9.07 -9.00 -10.34
N ASP A 68 -9.81 -9.69 -11.22
CA ASP A 68 -9.69 -9.70 -12.69
C ASP A 68 -9.88 -8.34 -13.39
N PHE A 69 -10.38 -7.34 -12.66
CA PHE A 69 -10.26 -5.94 -13.06
C PHE A 69 -9.00 -5.41 -12.38
N GLN A 70 -7.90 -5.37 -13.14
CA GLN A 70 -6.63 -4.78 -12.72
C GLN A 70 -6.90 -3.35 -12.25
N ASP A 71 -7.08 -3.17 -10.93
CA ASP A 71 -7.13 -1.83 -10.35
C ASP A 71 -5.75 -1.22 -10.58
N GLU A 72 -5.67 -0.29 -11.53
CA GLU A 72 -4.44 0.37 -11.97
C GLU A 72 -3.65 0.91 -10.76
N LEU A 73 -4.37 1.32 -9.70
CA LEU A 73 -3.80 1.79 -8.44
C LEU A 73 -3.00 0.69 -7.71
N VAL A 74 -3.49 -0.55 -7.68
CA VAL A 74 -2.80 -1.67 -7.03
C VAL A 74 -1.56 -2.07 -7.83
N ALA A 75 -1.64 -2.03 -9.15
CA ALA A 75 -0.50 -2.27 -10.03
C ALA A 75 0.58 -1.19 -9.85
N GLU A 76 0.18 0.08 -9.90
CA GLU A 76 1.05 1.23 -9.63
C GLU A 76 1.70 1.15 -8.25
N ALA A 77 0.94 0.81 -7.21
CA ALA A 77 1.46 0.64 -5.86
C ALA A 77 2.49 -0.51 -5.74
N ARG A 78 2.31 -1.61 -6.48
CA ARG A 78 3.30 -2.70 -6.53
C ARG A 78 4.59 -2.27 -7.22
N GLU A 79 4.48 -1.59 -8.36
CA GLU A 79 5.65 -1.05 -9.06
C GLU A 79 6.41 -0.03 -8.19
N ALA A 80 5.67 0.89 -7.58
CA ALA A 80 6.22 1.87 -6.66
C ALA A 80 6.89 1.20 -5.44
N LEU A 81 6.34 0.10 -4.93
CA LEU A 81 6.94 -0.65 -3.84
C LEU A 81 8.28 -1.29 -4.26
N GLU A 82 8.35 -1.90 -5.44
CA GLU A 82 9.60 -2.47 -5.95
C GLU A 82 10.68 -1.38 -6.11
N ALA A 83 10.31 -0.23 -6.69
CA ALA A 83 11.21 0.91 -6.83
C ALA A 83 11.65 1.47 -5.47
N ALA A 84 10.72 1.60 -4.51
CA ALA A 84 11.00 2.06 -3.15
C ALA A 84 11.95 1.12 -2.40
N ARG A 85 11.74 -0.20 -2.50
CA ARG A 85 12.64 -1.21 -1.92
C ARG A 85 14.04 -1.18 -2.54
N ALA A 86 14.12 -1.03 -3.86
CA ALA A 86 15.41 -0.90 -4.55
C ALA A 86 16.17 0.35 -4.10
N ARG A 87 15.48 1.49 -3.99
CA ARG A 87 16.04 2.73 -3.46
C ARG A 87 16.53 2.55 -2.02
N HIS A 88 15.70 1.99 -1.15
CA HIS A 88 16.02 1.77 0.26
C HIS A 88 17.25 0.90 0.45
N ARG A 89 17.36 -0.23 -0.27
CA ARG A 89 18.57 -1.08 -0.22
C ARG A 89 19.82 -0.34 -0.65
N ALA A 90 19.74 0.43 -1.73
CA ALA A 90 20.88 1.22 -2.19
C ALA A 90 21.26 2.34 -1.19
N ASP A 91 20.29 2.89 -0.45
CA ASP A 91 20.52 3.85 0.63
C ASP A 91 21.22 3.19 1.82
N GLU A 92 20.77 2.00 2.23
CA GLU A 92 21.40 1.20 3.28
C GLU A 92 22.84 0.80 2.92
N GLU A 93 23.08 0.40 1.67
CA GLU A 93 24.41 0.08 1.16
C GLU A 93 25.34 1.30 1.18
N ALA A 94 24.85 2.46 0.75
CA ALA A 94 25.61 3.71 0.78
C ALA A 94 25.98 4.10 2.23
N ALA A 95 25.02 4.02 3.16
CA ALA A 95 25.26 4.26 4.58
C ALA A 95 26.23 3.24 5.20
N ALA A 96 26.16 1.97 4.81
CA ALA A 96 27.09 0.94 5.24
C ALA A 96 28.52 1.21 4.75
N ARG A 97 28.68 1.61 3.48
CA ARG A 97 29.99 2.01 2.92
C ARG A 97 30.59 3.19 3.66
N LEU A 98 29.78 4.19 4.01
CA LEU A 98 30.23 5.33 4.80
C LEU A 98 30.76 4.89 6.17
N ARG A 99 30.00 4.06 6.90
CA ARG A 99 30.43 3.52 8.21
C ARG A 99 31.72 2.70 8.11
N GLN A 100 31.86 1.87 7.08
CA GLN A 100 33.08 1.09 6.85
C GLN A 100 34.29 1.99 6.55
N ALA A 101 34.12 3.01 5.71
CA ALA A 101 35.20 3.94 5.37
C ALA A 101 35.64 4.78 6.58
N MET A 102 34.70 5.22 7.43
CA MET A 102 35.00 5.88 8.70
C MET A 102 35.78 4.95 9.65
N ALA A 103 35.33 3.69 9.82
CA ALA A 103 35.99 2.73 10.69
C ALA A 103 37.41 2.34 10.20
N ALA A 104 37.62 2.30 8.88
CA ALA A 104 38.93 1.98 8.29
C ALA A 104 39.91 3.18 8.29
N GLY A 105 39.42 4.41 8.49
CA GLY A 105 40.24 5.63 8.41
C GLY A 105 40.76 5.93 7.00
N GLU A 106 40.13 5.37 5.96
CA GLU A 106 40.57 5.53 4.57
C GLU A 106 39.97 6.79 3.94
N ILE A 107 40.74 7.88 3.91
CA ILE A 107 40.28 9.22 3.50
C ILE A 107 39.67 9.21 2.09
N ASP A 108 40.27 8.50 1.13
CA ASP A 108 39.77 8.46 -0.25
C ASP A 108 38.42 7.73 -0.36
N LYS A 109 38.28 6.60 0.36
CA LYS A 109 37.01 5.85 0.43
C LYS A 109 35.94 6.63 1.19
N LEU A 110 36.33 7.38 2.23
CA LEU A 110 35.43 8.22 2.98
C LEU A 110 34.83 9.33 2.10
N ARG A 111 35.67 10.00 1.31
CA ARG A 111 35.22 11.03 0.37
C ARG A 111 34.22 10.48 -0.65
N ALA A 112 34.53 9.33 -1.26
CA ALA A 112 33.63 8.68 -2.21
C ALA A 112 32.29 8.26 -1.57
N ALA A 113 32.33 7.73 -0.34
CA ALA A 113 31.13 7.34 0.39
C ALA A 113 30.27 8.55 0.79
N MET A 114 30.90 9.66 1.18
CA MET A 114 30.20 10.92 1.49
C MET A 114 29.54 11.53 0.25
N GLU A 115 30.22 11.52 -0.90
CA GLU A 115 29.65 11.98 -2.17
C GLU A 115 28.43 11.15 -2.56
N CYS A 116 28.54 9.82 -2.50
CA CYS A 116 27.41 8.92 -2.73
C CYS A 116 26.23 9.18 -1.77
N CYS A 117 26.49 9.37 -0.47
CA CYS A 117 25.44 9.73 0.48
C CYS A 117 24.79 11.08 0.18
N ARG A 118 25.58 12.06 -0.28
CA ARG A 118 25.10 13.41 -0.63
C ARG A 118 24.20 13.39 -1.86
N GLU A 119 24.60 12.68 -2.91
CA GLU A 119 23.77 12.50 -4.11
C GLU A 119 22.42 11.86 -3.78
N ARG A 120 22.43 10.94 -2.81
CA ARG A 120 21.23 10.25 -2.31
C ARG A 120 20.51 10.99 -1.20
N GLN A 121 20.96 12.20 -0.83
CA GLN A 121 20.40 13.05 0.22
C GLN A 121 20.29 12.36 1.59
N LEU A 122 21.18 11.40 1.87
CA LEU A 122 21.19 10.66 3.12
C LEU A 122 21.75 11.53 4.25
N PRO A 123 21.22 11.39 5.48
CA PRO A 123 21.71 12.16 6.62
C PRO A 123 23.14 11.73 6.99
N ILE A 124 24.12 12.58 6.67
CA ILE A 124 25.52 12.40 7.06
C ILE A 124 25.73 12.98 8.47
N ARG A 125 25.07 12.40 9.48
CA ARG A 125 25.19 12.88 10.87
C ARG A 125 26.50 12.45 11.53
N GLU A 126 27.03 11.29 11.16
CA GLU A 126 28.21 10.71 11.82
C GLU A 126 29.54 11.35 11.40
N ALA A 127 29.62 12.00 10.23
CA ALA A 127 30.84 12.68 9.77
C ALA A 127 31.02 14.12 10.32
N GLN A 128 30.03 14.67 11.03
CA GLN A 128 30.08 16.06 11.53
C GLN A 128 30.75 16.20 12.90
N HIS A 129 31.13 15.09 13.54
CA HIS A 129 31.72 15.06 14.88
C HIS A 129 33.18 14.56 14.93
N MET A 130 33.83 14.41 13.77
CA MET A 130 35.29 14.23 13.67
C MET A 130 35.98 15.55 13.40
#